data_AF-A0A5K3EXA7-F1
#
_entry.id   AF-A0A5K3EXA7-F1
#
_cell.length_a   1.000
_cell.length_b   1.000
_cell.length_c   1.000
_cell.angle_alpha   90.00
_cell.angle_beta   90.00
_cell.angle_gamma   90.00
#
_symmetry.space_group_name_H-M   'P 1'
#
loop_
_entity.id
_entity.type
_entity.pdbx_description
1 polymer ?
#
loop_
_entity_poly.entity_id
_entity_poly.type
_entity_poly.pdbx_seq_one_letter_code
_entity_poly.pdbx_strand_id
1 'polypeptide(L)'
;MQVLFLDLKNFGVVVESLNSSENVALNTFPVSIPLCCTLPQKFLSLISRFIAARVDYVNGRSLDPDSGVLFLDAAVVLLLQTKACRSAIRFGDPIKLEEQSKLLKQLLQCSQPFHCAHGRPSFAPLLKVIHSKNGLCLHQPMP
;
A
#
# COMPACT_ATOMS: atom_id res chain seq x y z
N MET A 1 -14.64 17.66 -16.88
CA MET A 1 -15.25 16.50 -16.17
C MET A 1 -14.75 15.15 -16.70
N GLN A 2 -14.81 14.85 -18.00
CA GLN A 2 -14.44 13.52 -18.56
C GLN A 2 -13.00 13.04 -18.22
N VAL A 3 -12.00 13.93 -18.17
CA VAL A 3 -10.60 13.57 -17.84
C VAL A 3 -10.44 13.14 -16.37
N LEU A 4 -11.14 13.83 -15.45
CA LEU A 4 -11.14 13.50 -14.02
C LEU A 4 -11.70 12.10 -13.77
N PHE A 5 -12.71 11.69 -14.54
CA PHE A 5 -13.27 10.34 -14.50
C PHE A 5 -12.33 9.29 -15.11
N LEU A 6 -11.50 9.64 -16.09
CA LEU A 6 -10.57 8.70 -16.73
C LEU A 6 -9.40 8.34 -15.81
N ASP A 7 -8.79 9.34 -15.16
CA ASP A 7 -7.71 9.11 -14.20
C ASP A 7 -8.21 8.22 -13.06
N LEU A 8 -9.36 8.56 -12.47
CA LEU A 8 -9.97 7.79 -11.41
C LEU A 8 -10.34 6.36 -11.85
N LYS A 9 -10.84 6.17 -13.07
CA LYS A 9 -11.15 4.85 -13.63
C LYS A 9 -9.90 4.01 -13.88
N ASN A 10 -8.78 4.60 -14.29
CA ASN A 10 -7.48 3.91 -14.42
C ASN A 10 -6.98 3.43 -13.06
N PHE A 11 -7.29 4.18 -12.01
CA PHE A 11 -7.09 3.78 -10.62
C PHE A 11 -8.31 3.05 -10.03
N GLY A 12 -9.18 2.46 -10.87
CA GLY A 12 -10.39 1.68 -10.51
C GLY A 12 -11.30 2.31 -9.46
N VAL A 13 -11.30 3.64 -9.38
CA VAL A 13 -12.22 4.45 -8.60
C VAL A 13 -13.37 4.88 -9.51
N VAL A 14 -14.57 4.35 -9.27
CA VAL A 14 -15.77 4.80 -9.97
C VAL A 14 -16.36 5.97 -9.21
N VAL A 15 -16.65 7.05 -9.93
CA VAL A 15 -17.19 8.28 -9.39
C VAL A 15 -18.54 8.56 -10.02
N GLU A 16 -19.54 8.83 -9.20
CA GLU A 16 -20.87 9.26 -9.63
C GLU A 16 -21.16 10.68 -9.13
N SER A 17 -21.71 11.51 -10.01
CA SER A 17 -22.16 12.85 -9.68
C SER A 17 -23.56 12.76 -9.06
N LEU A 18 -23.70 13.20 -7.80
CA LEU A 18 -24.97 13.22 -7.06
C LEU A 18 -25.63 14.60 -7.13
N ASN A 19 -25.79 15.15 -8.33
CA ASN A 19 -26.51 16.41 -8.67
C ASN A 19 -25.61 17.60 -9.04
N SER A 20 -26.22 18.51 -9.78
CA SER A 20 -25.64 19.46 -10.75
C SER A 20 -24.68 20.55 -10.23
N SER A 21 -24.09 20.47 -9.03
CA SER A 21 -23.10 21.50 -8.68
C SER A 21 -21.97 21.19 -7.72
N GLU A 22 -22.07 20.37 -6.65
CA GLU A 22 -20.95 20.33 -5.68
C GLU A 22 -20.65 18.99 -4.98
N ASN A 23 -21.44 17.94 -5.19
CA ASN A 23 -21.26 16.68 -4.47
C ASN A 23 -20.86 15.53 -5.40
N VAL A 24 -19.68 14.96 -5.13
CA VAL A 24 -19.10 13.83 -5.85
C VAL A 24 -19.05 12.63 -4.91
N ALA A 25 -19.70 11.52 -5.25
CA ALA A 25 -19.51 10.26 -4.51
C ALA A 25 -18.51 9.34 -5.21
N LEU A 26 -17.71 8.70 -4.37
CA LEU A 26 -16.79 7.64 -4.76
C LEU A 26 -17.50 6.31 -4.47
N ASN A 27 -17.95 5.64 -5.53
CA ASN A 27 -18.79 4.44 -5.41
C ASN A 27 -17.96 3.16 -5.30
N THR A 28 -16.75 3.13 -5.86
CA THR A 28 -15.87 1.96 -5.76
C THR A 28 -14.40 2.35 -5.64
N PHE A 29 -13.60 1.43 -5.10
CA PHE A 29 -12.13 1.46 -5.12
C PHE A 29 -11.63 0.11 -5.66
N PRO A 30 -10.44 0.05 -6.30
CA PRO A 30 -9.91 -1.17 -6.97
C PRO A 30 -9.66 -2.37 -6.09
N VAL A 31 -9.83 -2.26 -4.79
CA VAL A 31 -9.46 -3.32 -3.88
C VAL A 31 -10.70 -3.62 -3.06
N SER A 32 -11.16 -4.86 -3.19
CA SER A 32 -12.00 -5.56 -2.22
C SER A 32 -11.35 -5.50 -0.84
N ILE A 33 -11.46 -4.33 -0.20
CA ILE A 33 -11.18 -4.08 1.20
C ILE A 33 -12.54 -4.13 1.84
N PRO A 34 -12.84 -5.16 2.64
CA PRO A 34 -14.05 -5.16 3.43
C PRO A 34 -14.07 -3.85 4.21
N LEU A 35 -15.11 -3.04 3.99
CA LEU A 35 -15.34 -1.75 4.67
C LEU A 35 -15.70 -1.95 6.15
N CYS A 36 -15.26 -3.04 6.80
CA CYS A 36 -15.43 -3.22 8.24
C CYS A 36 -14.53 -2.28 9.07
N CYS A 37 -13.66 -1.53 8.40
CA CYS A 37 -12.77 -0.55 8.99
C CYS A 37 -13.17 0.86 8.56
N THR A 38 -13.27 1.79 9.52
CA THR A 38 -13.27 3.23 9.23
C THR A 38 -12.04 3.56 8.38
N LEU A 39 -12.24 4.27 7.26
CA LEU A 39 -11.14 4.76 6.44
C LEU A 39 -10.21 5.64 7.30
N PRO A 40 -8.88 5.52 7.17
CA PRO A 40 -7.98 6.40 7.89
C PRO A 40 -8.29 7.86 7.58
N GLN A 41 -8.34 8.76 8.58
CA GLN A 41 -8.56 10.20 8.35
C GLN A 41 -7.55 10.79 7.35
N LYS A 42 -6.31 10.29 7.39
CA LYS A 42 -5.26 10.64 6.43
C LYS A 42 -5.62 10.26 4.98
N PHE A 43 -6.32 9.15 4.77
CA PHE A 43 -6.79 8.73 3.45
C PHE A 43 -7.80 9.74 2.89
N LEU A 44 -8.80 10.11 3.69
CA LEU A 44 -9.81 11.09 3.29
C LEU A 44 -9.16 12.42 2.92
N SER A 45 -8.22 12.90 3.75
CA SER A 45 -7.46 14.13 3.47
C SER A 45 -6.70 14.08 2.14
N LEU A 46 -6.05 12.95 1.82
CA LEU A 46 -5.32 12.77 0.56
C LEU A 46 -6.27 12.77 -0.65
N ILE A 47 -7.40 12.07 -0.55
CA ILE A 47 -8.41 12.05 -1.60
C ILE A 47 -9.04 13.43 -1.82
N SER A 48 -9.38 14.16 -0.75
CA SER A 48 -9.90 15.53 -0.86
C SER A 48 -8.90 16.46 -1.56
N ARG A 49 -7.60 16.32 -1.28
CA ARG A 49 -6.54 17.10 -1.95
C ARG A 49 -6.37 16.71 -3.41
N PHE A 50 -6.45 15.42 -3.74
CA PHE A 50 -6.47 14.96 -5.13
C PHE A 50 -7.63 15.60 -5.89
N ILE A 51 -8.86 15.48 -5.36
CA ILE A 51 -10.06 16.01 -6.01
C ILE A 51 -9.94 17.53 -6.21
N ALA A 52 -9.52 18.28 -5.17
CA ALA A 52 -9.34 19.72 -5.27
C ALA A 52 -8.34 20.10 -6.38
N ALA A 53 -7.19 19.43 -6.45
CA ALA A 53 -6.19 19.67 -7.50
C ALA A 53 -6.72 19.37 -8.91
N ARG A 54 -7.49 18.28 -9.07
CA ARG A 54 -8.11 17.96 -10.37
C ARG A 54 -9.20 18.96 -10.75
N VAL A 55 -9.97 19.47 -9.78
CA VAL A 55 -10.97 20.53 -10.01
C VAL A 55 -10.29 21.82 -10.46
N ASP A 56 -9.17 22.20 -9.85
CA ASP A 56 -8.40 23.39 -10.27
C ASP A 56 -7.85 23.24 -11.69
N TYR A 57 -7.36 22.07 -12.07
CA TYR A 57 -6.92 21.79 -13.44
C TYR A 57 -8.08 21.89 -14.46
N VAL A 58 -9.23 21.27 -14.17
CA VAL A 58 -10.40 21.31 -15.05
C VAL A 58 -10.95 22.73 -15.22
N ASN A 59 -10.85 23.56 -14.18
CA ASN A 59 -11.27 24.96 -14.21
C ASN A 59 -10.20 25.90 -14.79
N GLY A 60 -9.07 25.39 -15.27
CA GLY A 60 -7.97 26.19 -15.84
C GLY A 60 -7.22 27.04 -14.81
N ARG A 61 -7.40 26.80 -13.51
CA ARG A 61 -6.65 27.46 -12.43
C ARG A 61 -5.27 26.83 -12.21
N SER A 62 -5.10 25.58 -12.64
CA SER A 62 -3.82 24.89 -12.76
C SER A 62 -3.61 24.47 -14.22
N LEU A 63 -2.39 24.62 -14.71
CA LEU A 63 -1.98 24.17 -16.05
C LEU A 63 -1.26 22.82 -16.03
N ASP A 64 -1.00 22.28 -14.84
CA ASP A 64 -0.29 21.03 -14.65
C ASP A 64 -1.27 19.84 -14.83
N PRO A 65 -1.10 19.03 -15.90
CA PRO A 65 -1.96 17.88 -16.16
C PRO A 65 -1.86 16.79 -15.10
N ASP A 66 -0.74 16.73 -14.36
CA ASP A 66 -0.48 15.73 -13.32
C ASP A 66 -0.83 16.25 -11.92
N SER A 67 -1.43 17.44 -11.84
CA SER A 67 -1.78 18.07 -10.58
C SER A 67 -2.64 17.15 -9.72
N GLY A 68 -2.13 16.83 -8.53
CA GLY A 68 -2.80 16.00 -7.54
C GLY A 68 -2.49 14.51 -7.59
N VAL A 69 -1.89 13.97 -8.66
CA VAL A 69 -1.62 12.52 -8.83
C VAL A 69 -0.83 11.95 -7.63
N LEU A 70 0.15 12.69 -7.11
CA LEU A 70 0.92 12.29 -5.93
C LEU A 70 0.05 12.06 -4.68
N PHE A 71 -1.07 12.76 -4.53
CA PHE A 71 -2.00 12.53 -3.42
C PHE A 71 -2.78 11.23 -3.58
N LEU A 72 -3.10 10.87 -4.83
CA LEU A 72 -3.74 9.59 -5.14
C LEU A 72 -2.77 8.43 -4.90
N ASP A 73 -1.52 8.54 -5.37
CA ASP A 73 -0.48 7.53 -5.10
C ASP A 73 -0.28 7.32 -3.60
N ALA A 74 -0.16 8.41 -2.84
CA ALA A 74 -0.05 8.36 -1.39
C ALA A 74 -1.27 7.72 -0.73
N ALA A 75 -2.49 7.98 -1.23
CA ALA A 75 -3.72 7.39 -0.71
C ALA A 75 -3.76 5.87 -0.96
N VAL A 76 -3.40 5.43 -2.17
CA VAL A 76 -3.33 4.02 -2.55
C VAL A 76 -2.27 3.30 -1.71
N VAL A 77 -1.07 3.85 -1.57
CA VAL A 77 -0.01 3.28 -0.73
C VAL A 77 -0.46 3.14 0.72
N LEU A 78 -1.06 4.18 1.30
CA LEU A 78 -1.58 4.16 2.68
C LEU A 78 -2.61 3.04 2.88
N LEU A 79 -3.49 2.86 1.90
CA LEU A 79 -4.54 1.86 1.95
C LEU A 79 -3.96 0.43 1.86
N LEU A 80 -3.03 0.20 0.94
CA LEU A 80 -2.33 -1.08 0.79
C LEU A 80 -1.51 -1.43 2.04
N GLN A 81 -0.79 -0.46 2.61
CA GLN A 81 -0.08 -0.59 3.88
C GLN A 81 -1.01 -1.04 5.01
N THR A 82 -2.15 -0.34 5.15
CA THR A 82 -3.15 -0.64 6.18
C THR A 82 -3.73 -2.05 5.99
N LYS A 83 -4.08 -2.42 4.75
CA LYS A 83 -4.59 -3.76 4.43
C LYS A 83 -3.55 -4.83 4.80
N ALA A 84 -2.33 -4.68 4.31
CA ALA A 84 -1.23 -5.62 4.56
C ALA A 84 -0.98 -5.82 6.06
N CYS A 85 -1.00 -4.74 6.86
CA CYS A 85 -0.81 -4.85 8.31
C CYS A 85 -1.97 -5.59 8.99
N ARG A 86 -3.21 -5.28 8.61
CA ARG A 86 -4.39 -5.79 9.32
C ARG A 86 -4.70 -7.25 8.99
N SER A 87 -4.38 -7.69 7.76
CA SER A 87 -4.54 -9.07 7.31
C SER A 87 -3.32 -9.95 7.55
N ALA A 88 -2.22 -9.40 8.08
CA ALA A 88 -1.03 -10.18 8.38
C ALA A 88 -1.26 -11.14 9.56
N ILE A 89 -0.50 -12.24 9.55
CA ILE A 89 -0.29 -13.11 10.71
C ILE A 89 0.33 -12.26 11.83
N ARG A 90 -0.20 -12.36 13.04
CA ARG A 90 0.17 -11.54 14.20
C ARG A 90 1.01 -12.35 15.19
N PHE A 91 1.70 -11.63 16.06
CA PHE A 91 2.42 -12.25 17.17
C PHE A 91 1.46 -13.04 18.05
N GLY A 92 1.81 -14.31 18.29
CA GLY A 92 0.99 -15.24 19.08
C GLY A 92 0.01 -16.06 18.25
N ASP A 93 -0.18 -15.77 16.95
CA ASP A 93 -1.01 -16.60 16.09
C ASP A 93 -0.34 -17.97 15.87
N PRO A 94 -1.05 -19.10 16.05
CA PRO A 94 -0.51 -20.41 15.75
C PRO A 94 -0.32 -20.57 14.24
N ILE A 95 0.81 -21.12 13.82
CA ILE A 95 1.14 -21.34 12.40
C ILE A 95 1.80 -22.70 12.20
N LYS A 96 1.35 -23.46 11.20
CA LYS A 96 1.90 -24.79 10.88
C LYS A 96 3.21 -24.66 10.08
N LEU A 97 4.06 -25.69 10.14
CA LEU A 97 5.35 -25.71 9.39
C LEU A 97 5.19 -25.49 7.87
N GLU A 98 4.12 -26.02 7.29
CA GLU A 98 3.80 -25.83 5.87
C GLU A 98 3.50 -24.36 5.55
N GLU A 99 2.72 -23.69 6.41
CA GLU A 99 2.37 -22.28 6.27
C GLU A 99 3.60 -21.38 6.47
N GLN A 100 4.45 -21.69 7.44
CA GLN A 100 5.74 -21.01 7.63
C GLN A 100 6.61 -21.10 6.37
N SER A 101 6.73 -22.31 5.80
CA SER A 101 7.52 -22.55 4.59
C SER A 101 6.96 -21.80 3.38
N LYS A 102 5.63 -21.76 3.26
CA LYS A 102 4.93 -21.00 2.22
C LYS A 102 5.16 -19.49 2.38
N LEU A 103 5.05 -18.97 3.61
CA LEU A 103 5.27 -17.57 3.92
C LEU A 103 6.67 -17.11 3.52
N LEU A 104 7.71 -17.90 3.87
CA LEU A 104 9.10 -17.60 3.49
C LEU A 104 9.30 -17.62 1.97
N LYS A 105 8.71 -18.59 1.25
CA LYS A 105 8.77 -18.63 -0.21
C LYS A 105 8.12 -17.40 -0.84
N GLN A 106 6.96 -16.98 -0.35
CA GLN A 106 6.26 -15.79 -0.83
C GLN A 106 7.05 -14.52 -0.53
N LEU A 107 7.63 -14.41 0.67
CA LEU A 107 8.45 -13.27 1.05
C LEU A 107 9.63 -13.11 0.09
N LEU A 108 10.34 -14.20 -0.23
CA LEU A 108 11.49 -14.17 -1.14
C LEU A 108 11.14 -13.86 -2.60
N GLN A 109 9.87 -13.94 -2.99
CA GLN A 109 9.38 -13.53 -4.30
C GLN A 109 9.04 -12.04 -4.37
N CYS A 110 8.99 -11.34 -3.23
CA CYS A 110 8.76 -9.90 -3.21
C CYS A 110 9.99 -9.13 -3.71
N SER A 111 9.74 -7.97 -4.33
CA SER A 111 10.82 -7.05 -4.76
C SER A 111 11.62 -6.46 -3.59
N GLN A 112 10.98 -6.29 -2.42
CA GLN A 112 11.61 -5.79 -1.19
C GLN A 112 11.33 -6.76 -0.03
N PRO A 113 12.02 -7.91 0.03
CA PRO A 113 11.71 -8.98 0.99
C PRO A 113 12.18 -8.68 2.43
N PHE A 114 13.11 -7.74 2.60
CA PHE A 114 13.73 -7.44 3.90
C PHE A 114 12.99 -6.38 4.71
N HIS A 115 11.98 -5.71 4.13
CA HIS A 115 11.22 -4.67 4.79
C HIS A 115 9.73 -4.91 4.63
N CYS A 116 8.94 -4.66 5.67
CA CYS A 116 7.49 -4.65 5.56
C CYS A 116 7.02 -3.38 4.83
N ALA A 117 5.74 -3.31 4.48
CA ALA A 117 5.15 -2.16 3.80
C ALA A 117 5.31 -0.82 4.55
N HIS A 118 5.65 -0.85 5.85
CA HIS A 118 5.89 0.31 6.71
C HIS A 118 7.38 0.58 6.97
N GLY A 119 8.29 -0.21 6.36
CA GLY A 119 9.73 -0.06 6.51
C GLY A 119 10.34 -0.77 7.72
N ARG A 120 9.59 -1.58 8.48
CA ARG A 120 10.18 -2.40 9.55
C ARG A 120 10.96 -3.58 8.94
N PRO A 121 12.13 -3.96 9.47
CA PRO A 121 12.82 -5.17 9.03
C PRO A 121 11.94 -6.41 9.16
N SER A 122 11.83 -7.21 8.09
CA SER A 122 11.01 -8.44 8.06
C SER A 122 11.76 -9.65 8.63
N PHE A 123 13.08 -9.68 8.51
CA PHE A 123 13.96 -10.67 9.13
C PHE A 123 15.38 -10.11 9.28
N ALA A 124 16.15 -10.70 10.19
CA ALA A 124 17.54 -10.34 10.43
C ALA A 124 18.43 -11.60 10.45
N PRO A 125 19.65 -11.55 9.89
CA PRO A 125 20.60 -12.64 10.03
C PRO A 125 21.03 -12.76 11.49
N LEU A 126 20.89 -13.94 12.08
CA LEU A 126 21.32 -14.19 13.46
C LEU A 126 22.78 -14.62 13.55
N LEU A 127 23.26 -15.33 12.53
CA LEU A 127 24.54 -16.03 12.57
C LEU A 127 25.05 -16.26 11.16
N LYS A 128 26.37 -16.10 10.97
CA LYS A 128 27.07 -16.57 9.79
C LYS A 128 27.76 -17.88 10.10
N VAL A 129 27.36 -18.93 9.39
CA VAL A 129 27.96 -20.26 9.50
C VAL A 129 28.97 -20.45 8.39
N ILE A 130 30.22 -20.75 8.76
CA ILE A 130 31.30 -21.06 7.80
C ILE A 130 31.59 -22.56 7.91
N HIS A 131 31.39 -23.28 6.82
CA HIS A 131 31.76 -24.69 6.76
C HIS A 131 33.26 -24.81 6.43
N SER A 132 34.03 -25.34 7.37
CA SER A 132 35.44 -25.71 7.16
C SER A 132 35.58 -27.23 7.14
N LYS A 133 36.64 -27.74 6.49
CA LYS A 133 36.96 -29.18 6.45
C LYS A 133 37.06 -29.83 7.84
N ASN A 134 37.19 -29.02 8.91
CA ASN A 134 37.29 -29.45 10.31
C ASN A 134 36.03 -29.17 11.16
N GLY A 135 34.90 -28.76 10.57
CA GLY A 135 33.64 -28.52 11.29
C GLY A 135 32.96 -27.18 10.98
N LEU A 136 31.89 -26.89 11.72
CA LEU A 136 31.11 -25.63 11.63
C LEU A 136 31.77 -24.56 12.51
N CYS A 137 32.26 -23.47 11.91
CA CYS A 137 32.72 -22.30 12.64
C CYS A 137 31.63 -21.23 12.66
N LEU A 138 31.30 -20.74 13.85
CA LEU A 138 30.34 -19.65 14.06
C LEU A 138 31.09 -18.32 13.94
N HIS A 139 30.62 -17.42 13.08
CA HIS A 139 31.05 -16.02 13.07
C HIS A 139 29.83 -15.13 13.30
N GLN A 140 29.94 -14.19 14.25
CA GLN A 140 28.89 -13.18 14.41
C GLN A 140 28.88 -12.27 13.17
N PRO A 141 27.69 -11.91 12.64
CA PRO A 141 27.60 -10.86 11.63
C PRO A 141 28.07 -9.54 12.26
N MET A 142 28.97 -8.79 11.59
CA MET A 142 29.33 -7.44 12.03
C MET A 142 28.08 -6.52 11.96
N PRO A 143 27.99 -5.52 12.86
CA PRO A 143 26.85 -4.59 12.93
C PRO A 143 26.63 -3.80 11.64
#